data_AF-A0A531M697-F1
#
_entry.id   AF-A0A531M697-F1
#
_cell.length_a   1.000
_cell.length_b   1.000
_cell.length_c   1.000
_cell.angle_alpha   90.00
_cell.angle_beta   90.00
_cell.angle_gamma   90.00
#
_symmetry.space_group_name_H-M   'P 1'
#
loop_
_entity.id
_entity.type
_entity.pdbx_description
1 polymer ?
#
loop_
_entity_poly.entity_id
_entity_poly.type
_entity_poly.pdbx_seq_one_letter_code
_entity_poly.pdbx_strand_id
1 'polypeptide(L)' 'RRFIEAMKGLQDHLGSLNDIATAPDMLAALELSDVTGADDLFSGEDKSKLLKDAAEAHDTFVKTRRFWR' A
#
# COMPACT_ATOMS: atom_id res chain seq x y z
N ARG A 1 -6.98 -7.72 20.35
CA ARG A 1 -7.35 -7.91 18.92
C ARG A 1 -7.32 -6.59 18.15
N ARG A 2 -8.00 -5.53 18.62
CA ARG A 2 -7.98 -4.17 18.02
C ARG A 2 -6.63 -3.63 17.55
N PHE A 3 -5.56 -3.81 18.33
CA PHE A 3 -4.22 -3.36 17.93
C PHE A 3 -3.67 -4.09 16.69
N ILE A 4 -3.84 -5.41 16.64
CA ILE A 4 -3.40 -6.24 15.50
C ILE A 4 -4.26 -5.93 14.28
N GLU A 5 -5.57 -5.72 14.46
CA GLU A 5 -6.47 -5.32 13.38
C GLU A 5 -6.09 -3.95 12.79
N ALA A 6 -5.80 -2.96 13.64
CA ALA A 6 -5.34 -1.64 13.18
C ALA A 6 -3.97 -1.70 12.48
N MET A 7 -3.05 -2.54 12.98
CA MET A 7 -1.77 -2.79 12.30
C MET A 7 -1.99 -3.40 10.92
N LYS A 8 -2.88 -4.39 10.82
CA LYS A 8 -3.16 -5.09 9.58
C LYS A 8 -3.76 -4.13 8.53
N GLY A 9 -4.72 -3.30 8.93
CA GLY A 9 -5.27 -2.27 8.05
C GLY A 9 -4.21 -1.28 7.55
N LEU A 10 -3.30 -0.83 8.42
CA LEU A 10 -2.17 -0.01 7.99
C LEU A 10 -1.26 -0.76 7.01
N GLN A 11 -0.96 -2.03 7.27
CA GLN A 11 -0.11 -2.85 6.40
C GLN A 11 -0.74 -3.07 5.03
N ASP A 12 -2.06 -3.28 4.95
CA ASP A 12 -2.76 -3.47 3.68
C ASP A 12 -2.58 -2.23 2.77
N HIS A 13 -2.78 -1.01 3.30
CA HIS A 13 -2.59 0.23 2.53
C HIS A 13 -1.13 0.49 2.15
N LEU A 14 -0.18 0.21 3.05
CA LEU A 14 1.25 0.33 2.73
C LEU A 14 1.69 -0.69 1.69
N GLY A 15 1.10 -1.89 1.69
CA GLY A 15 1.31 -2.91 0.67
C GLY A 15 0.88 -2.42 -0.71
N SER A 16 -0.34 -1.90 -0.85
CA SER A 16 -0.82 -1.36 -2.12
C SER A 16 0.04 -0.20 -2.64
N LEU A 17 0.55 0.67 -1.74
CA LEU A 17 1.50 1.72 -2.14
C LEU A 17 2.85 1.15 -2.58
N ASN A 18 3.32 0.08 -1.94
CA ASN A 18 4.54 -0.62 -2.32
C ASN A 18 4.40 -1.27 -3.70
N ASP A 19 3.26 -1.90 -3.99
CA ASP A 19 2.98 -2.51 -5.30
C ASP A 19 3.11 -1.48 -6.42
N ILE A 20 2.47 -0.31 -6.28
CA ILE A 20 2.57 0.78 -7.26
C ILE A 20 4.01 1.30 -7.40
N ALA A 21 4.74 1.41 -6.28
CA ALA A 21 6.10 1.94 -6.29
C ALA A 21 7.12 0.97 -6.90
N THR A 22 6.88 -0.34 -6.78
CA THR A 22 7.82 -1.40 -7.20
C THR A 22 7.44 -2.05 -8.52
N ALA A 23 6.19 -1.91 -8.97
CA ALA A 23 5.71 -2.49 -10.23
C ALA A 23 6.56 -2.11 -11.45
N PRO A 24 6.99 -0.85 -11.67
CA PRO A 24 7.82 -0.51 -12.83
C PRO A 24 9.16 -1.27 -12.84
N ASP A 25 9.87 -1.30 -11.71
CA ASP A 25 11.16 -1.97 -11.59
C ASP A 25 11.00 -3.50 -11.72
N MET A 26 9.91 -4.06 -11.16
CA MET A 26 9.59 -5.48 -11.27
C MET A 26 9.26 -5.87 -12.72
N LEU A 27 8.49 -5.05 -13.43
CA LEU A 27 8.17 -5.28 -14.85
C LEU A 27 9.42 -5.21 -15.72
N ALA A 28 10.31 -4.25 -15.45
CA ALA A 28 11.59 -4.13 -16.15
C ALA A 28 12.49 -5.35 -15.91
N ALA A 29 12.59 -5.82 -14.66
CA ALA A 29 13.37 -7.00 -14.30
C ALA A 29 12.85 -8.31 -14.94
N LEU A 30 11.57 -8.35 -15.31
CA LEU A 30 10.91 -9.48 -15.94
C LEU A 30 10.79 -9.35 -17.47
N GLU A 31 11.32 -8.27 -18.07
CA GLU A 31 11.19 -7.95 -19.50
C GLU A 31 9.71 -7.83 -19.96
N LEU A 32 8.84 -7.34 -19.06
CA LEU A 32 7.39 -7.19 -19.28
C LEU A 32 6.92 -5.74 -19.45
N SER A 33 7.85 -4.78 -19.47
CA SER A 33 7.51 -3.35 -19.56
C SER A 33 6.68 -2.97 -20.78
N ASP A 34 6.85 -3.68 -21.91
CA ASP A 34 6.16 -3.39 -23.17
C ASP A 34 4.84 -4.18 -23.35
N VAL A 35 4.42 -4.95 -22.35
CA VAL A 35 3.16 -5.71 -22.43
C VAL A 35 1.98 -4.75 -22.32
N THR A 36 1.00 -4.90 -23.22
CA THR A 36 -0.24 -4.12 -23.17
C THR A 36 -0.89 -4.20 -21.78
N GLY A 37 -1.08 -3.05 -21.13
CA GLY A 37 -1.65 -2.96 -19.78
C GLY A 37 -0.61 -3.01 -18.65
N ALA A 38 0.69 -3.06 -18.95
CA ALA A 38 1.76 -2.98 -17.95
C ALA A 38 1.68 -1.68 -17.13
N ASP A 39 1.40 -0.55 -17.80
CA ASP A 39 1.27 0.75 -17.15
C ASP A 39 0.05 0.84 -16.21
N ASP A 40 -0.99 0.05 -16.45
CA ASP A 40 -2.20 0.03 -15.61
C ASP A 40 -1.94 -0.54 -14.21
N LEU A 41 -0.86 -1.32 -14.03
CA LEU A 41 -0.46 -1.86 -12.72
C LEU A 41 0.04 -0.77 -11.74
N PHE A 42 0.44 0.39 -12.26
CA PHE A 42 1.00 1.47 -11.44
C PHE A 42 0.48 2.86 -11.83
N SER A 43 -0.49 2.95 -12.73
CA SER A 43 -1.09 4.22 -13.14
C SER A 43 -1.82 4.88 -11.96
N GLY A 44 -1.48 6.16 -11.74
CA GLY A 44 -1.61 6.82 -10.43
C GLY A 44 -2.99 7.34 -10.03
N GLU A 45 -4.08 6.97 -10.71
CA GLU A 45 -5.43 7.46 -10.36
C GLU A 45 -5.81 7.13 -8.90
N ASP A 46 -5.35 5.99 -8.38
CA ASP A 46 -5.59 5.59 -6.99
C ASP A 46 -4.50 6.03 -6.00
N LYS A 47 -3.34 6.53 -6.46
CA LYS A 47 -2.19 6.81 -5.57
C LYS A 47 -2.50 7.87 -4.52
N SER A 48 -3.16 8.96 -4.89
CA SER A 48 -3.51 10.03 -3.96
C SER A 48 -4.50 9.56 -2.89
N LYS A 49 -5.46 8.72 -3.28
CA LYS A 49 -6.43 8.12 -2.35
C LYS A 49 -5.74 7.13 -1.41
N LEU A 50 -4.92 6.23 -1.94
CA LEU A 50 -4.16 5.26 -1.14
C LEU A 50 -3.22 5.94 -0.13
N LEU A 51 -2.58 7.05 -0.50
CA LEU A 51 -1.77 7.84 0.43
C LEU A 51 -2.60 8.43 1.57
N LYS A 52 -3.81 8.92 1.27
CA LYS A 52 -4.74 9.43 2.27
C LYS A 52 -5.23 8.31 3.20
N ASP A 53 -5.64 7.18 2.64
CA ASP A 53 -6.15 6.02 3.40
C ASP A 53 -5.03 5.46 4.31
N ALA A 54 -3.80 5.37 3.81
CA ALA A 54 -2.63 4.98 4.60
C ALA A 54 -2.37 5.94 5.77
N ALA A 55 -2.49 7.25 5.55
CA ALA A 55 -2.33 8.26 6.60
C ALA A 55 -3.42 8.13 7.68
N GLU A 56 -4.68 7.93 7.30
CA GLU A 56 -5.80 7.71 8.23
C GLU A 56 -5.65 6.41 9.03
N ALA A 57 -5.20 5.33 8.36
CA ALA A 57 -4.92 4.05 9.00
C ALA A 57 -3.75 4.15 10.00
N HIS A 58 -2.70 4.89 9.65
CA HIS A 58 -1.58 5.17 10.55
C HIS A 58 -2.04 5.91 11.80
N ASP A 59 -2.84 6.96 11.62
CA ASP A 59 -3.42 7.74 12.72
C ASP A 59 -4.25 6.86 13.67
N THR A 60 -5.05 5.96 13.10
CA THR A 60 -5.86 4.99 13.85
C THR A 60 -4.99 4.00 14.61
N PHE A 61 -3.94 3.48 13.98
CA PHE A 61 -3.01 2.54 14.60
C PHE A 61 -2.29 3.18 15.79
N VAL A 62 -1.74 4.39 15.64
CA VAL A 62 -1.03 5.11 16.72
C VAL A 62 -1.95 5.41 17.91
N LYS A 63 -3.23 5.71 17.65
CA LYS A 63 -4.25 5.96 18.70
C LYS A 63 -4.75 4.67 19.37
N THR A 64 -4.48 3.50 18.81
CA THR A 64 -4.97 2.23 19.34
C THR A 64 -4.13 1.75 20.52
N ARG A 65 -4.78 1.48 21.67
CA ARG A 65 -4.11 0.93 22.86
C ARG A 65 -3.40 -0.39 22.52
N ARG A 66 -2.14 -0.47 22.93
CA ARG A 66 -1.29 -1.66 22.79
C ARG A 66 -1.84 -2.79 23.64
N PHE A 67 -1.64 -4.03 23.20
CA PHE A 67 -2.11 -5.19 23.96
C PHE A 67 -1.14 -5.63 25.06
N TRP A 68 0.12 -5.15 25.02
CA TRP A 68 1.20 -5.54 25.93
C TRP A 68 1.59 -4.44 26.93
N ARG A 69 0.75 -3.42 27.08
CA ARG A 69 0.90 -2.38 28.10
C ARG A 69 -0.34 -2.35 28.97
#